data_AF-A0A1I5CW68-F1
#
_entry.id   AF-A0A1I5CW68-F1
#
_cell.length_a   1.000
_cell.length_b   1.000
_cell.length_c   1.000
_cell.angle_alpha   90.00
_cell.angle_beta   90.00
_cell.angle_gamma   90.00
#
_symmetry.space_group_name_H-M   'P 1'
#
loop_
_entity.id
_entity.type
_entity.pdbx_description
1 polymer ?
#
loop_
_entity_poly.entity_id
_entity_poly.type
_entity_poly.pdbx_seq_one_letter_code
_entity_poly.pdbx_strand_id
1 'polypeptide(L)'
;MTSTMMSTHKAFKALQQAGIDDQQAEAMVEVFTDMQQRQPGTQVGKQLGQLRIKVDQMDNRLGKLTTKVDQIDDRLGKLTTKVDQIDDRLGKLTTKVDQIDDRLGKLTTKVDQIDDRLGKLTLKVNQIDERLGHLTTKVNQIDERLGHVERKTDKLAIRFNHLEIKVDKMEVMLSEMNFRLTGAVESLRNDVVTLTTDMRWIKRLSILMTTTLLAAVLKDILL
;
A
#
# COMPACT_ATOMS: atom_id res chain seq x y z
N MET A 1 73.00 78.04 33.86
CA MET A 1 72.91 79.48 34.15
C MET A 1 73.64 79.72 35.45
N THR A 2 74.79 80.37 35.38
CA THR A 2 75.61 80.76 36.53
C THR A 2 74.88 81.85 37.32
N SER A 3 74.24 81.47 38.41
CA SER A 3 73.68 82.41 39.38
C SER A 3 74.85 83.07 40.11
N THR A 4 75.29 84.23 39.62
CA THR A 4 76.24 85.07 40.34
C THR A 4 75.55 85.49 41.63
N MET A 5 75.80 84.79 42.74
CA MET A 5 75.33 85.22 44.06
C MET A 5 75.94 86.60 44.33
N MET A 6 75.11 87.64 44.33
CA MET A 6 75.50 88.95 44.81
C MET A 6 75.72 88.81 46.32
N SER A 7 76.92 89.10 46.83
CA SER A 7 77.12 89.01 48.28
C SER A 7 76.19 90.01 48.97
N THR A 8 75.52 89.57 50.03
CA THR A 8 74.58 90.39 50.83
C THR A 8 75.18 91.74 51.20
N HIS A 9 76.49 91.76 51.49
CA HIS A 9 77.27 92.96 51.75
C HIS A 9 77.36 93.92 50.53
N LYS A 10 77.54 93.41 49.31
CA LYS A 10 77.56 94.24 48.08
C LYS A 10 76.16 94.78 47.75
N ALA A 11 75.12 93.98 47.95
CA ALA A 11 73.72 94.41 47.76
C ALA A 11 73.34 95.53 48.75
N PHE A 12 73.65 95.35 50.04
CA PHE A 12 73.41 96.33 51.09
C PHE A 12 74.11 97.68 50.81
N LYS A 13 75.39 97.64 50.42
CA LYS A 13 76.18 98.84 50.09
C LYS A 13 75.67 99.57 48.83
N ALA A 14 75.15 98.84 47.85
CA ALA A 14 74.55 99.44 46.65
C ALA A 14 73.23 100.15 46.98
N LEU A 15 72.44 99.61 47.91
CA LEU A 15 71.20 100.25 48.39
C LEU A 15 71.48 101.53 49.18
N GLN A 16 72.50 101.53 50.04
CA GLN A 16 72.98 102.74 50.72
C GLN A 16 73.40 103.84 49.72
N GLN A 17 74.14 103.47 48.66
CA GLN A 17 74.55 104.41 47.61
C GLN A 17 73.37 104.98 46.81
N ALA A 18 72.25 104.25 46.77
CA ALA A 18 71.00 104.72 46.17
C ALA A 18 70.15 105.59 47.13
N GLY A 19 70.65 105.88 48.34
CA GLY A 19 69.99 106.75 49.32
C GLY A 19 68.98 106.04 50.23
N ILE A 20 69.01 104.71 50.30
CA ILE A 20 68.15 103.90 51.17
C ILE A 20 68.81 103.80 52.55
N ASP A 21 68.04 104.03 53.63
CA ASP A 21 68.55 103.97 54.99
C ASP A 21 68.90 102.54 55.42
N ASP A 22 69.71 102.40 56.48
CA ASP A 22 70.27 101.10 56.89
C ASP A 22 69.20 100.06 57.26
N GLN A 23 68.11 100.47 57.89
CA GLN A 23 67.03 99.54 58.26
C GLN A 23 66.25 99.08 57.04
N GLN A 24 65.97 100.00 56.11
CA GLN A 24 65.32 99.66 54.85
C GLN A 24 66.22 98.79 53.97
N ALA A 25 67.52 99.08 53.90
CA ALA A 25 68.47 98.29 53.14
C ALA A 25 68.63 96.88 53.73
N GLU A 26 68.61 96.72 55.05
CA GLU A 26 68.69 95.43 55.73
C GLU A 26 67.45 94.59 55.46
N ALA A 27 66.25 95.18 55.63
CA ALA A 27 64.99 94.51 55.35
C ALA A 27 64.86 94.10 53.87
N MET A 28 65.31 94.95 52.94
CA MET A 28 65.30 94.62 51.50
C MET A 28 66.28 93.50 51.16
N VAL A 29 67.47 93.49 51.77
CA VAL A 29 68.46 92.41 51.57
C VAL A 29 67.97 91.10 52.20
N GLU A 30 67.35 91.15 53.38
CA GLU A 30 66.77 89.98 54.04
C GLU A 30 65.63 89.37 53.22
N VAL A 31 64.69 90.19 52.74
CA VAL A 31 63.60 89.77 51.85
C VAL A 31 64.13 89.19 50.54
N PHE A 32 65.14 89.82 49.93
CA PHE A 32 65.75 89.31 48.70
C PHE A 32 66.52 88.00 48.92
N THR A 33 67.17 87.86 50.08
CA THR A 33 67.91 86.65 50.45
C THR A 33 66.95 85.50 50.78
N ASP A 34 65.86 85.76 51.50
CA ASP A 34 64.78 84.78 51.77
C ASP A 34 64.07 84.37 50.47
N MET A 35 63.80 85.30 49.55
CA MET A 35 63.27 84.98 48.21
C MET A 35 64.25 84.15 47.37
N GLN A 36 65.56 84.43 47.43
CA GLN A 36 66.57 83.62 46.75
C GLN A 36 66.73 82.23 47.37
N GLN A 37 66.66 82.10 48.69
CA GLN A 37 66.74 80.81 49.39
C GLN A 37 65.52 79.94 49.14
N ARG A 38 64.32 80.54 49.08
CA ARG A 38 63.06 79.84 48.82
C ARG A 38 62.95 79.26 47.41
N GLN A 39 63.79 79.71 46.46
CA GLN A 39 63.80 79.30 45.04
C GLN A 39 62.42 78.88 44.48
N PRO A 40 61.37 79.70 44.61
CA PRO A 40 59.99 79.28 44.33
C PRO A 40 59.82 78.80 42.87
N GLY A 41 60.59 79.35 41.93
CA GLY A 41 60.60 78.91 40.53
C GLY A 41 61.09 77.48 40.31
N THR A 42 61.98 76.94 41.15
CA THR A 42 62.46 75.55 41.01
C THR A 42 61.44 74.55 41.53
N GLN A 43 60.71 74.86 42.59
CA GLN A 43 59.62 74.03 43.12
C GLN A 43 58.43 73.98 42.15
N VAL A 44 58.02 75.13 41.61
CA VAL A 44 56.96 75.22 40.58
C VAL A 44 57.38 74.48 39.31
N GLY A 45 58.63 74.61 38.87
CA GLY A 45 59.15 73.85 37.73
C GLY A 45 59.10 72.33 37.92
N LYS A 46 59.42 71.83 39.11
CA LYS A 46 59.29 70.40 39.46
C LYS A 46 57.82 69.93 39.44
N GLN A 47 56.91 70.71 40.02
CA GLN A 47 55.48 70.39 40.04
C GLN A 47 54.88 70.37 38.62
N LEU A 48 55.22 71.36 37.79
CA LEU A 48 54.81 71.38 36.38
C LEU A 48 55.37 70.20 35.59
N GLY A 49 56.63 69.82 35.85
CA GLY A 49 57.23 68.61 35.27
C GLY A 49 56.48 67.33 35.66
N GLN A 50 56.11 67.17 36.94
CA GLN A 50 55.32 66.05 37.41
C GLN A 50 53.91 66.04 36.82
N LEU A 51 53.26 67.20 36.71
CA LEU A 51 51.94 67.33 36.09
C LEU A 51 52.00 66.92 34.63
N ARG A 52 53.01 67.38 33.88
CA ARG A 52 53.22 66.99 32.48
C ARG A 52 53.36 65.49 32.32
N ILE A 53 54.16 64.83 33.16
CA ILE A 53 54.28 63.36 33.15
C ILE A 53 52.93 62.68 33.41
N LYS A 54 52.13 63.19 34.36
CA LYS A 54 50.79 62.64 34.62
C LYS A 54 49.84 62.82 33.43
N VAL A 55 49.88 63.97 32.76
CA VAL A 55 49.10 64.24 31.54
C VAL A 55 49.53 63.28 30.43
N ASP A 56 50.83 63.13 30.17
CA ASP A 56 51.35 62.19 29.16
C ASP A 56 50.93 60.74 29.47
N GLN A 57 50.92 60.34 30.76
CA GLN A 57 50.42 59.04 31.18
C GLN A 57 48.91 58.88 30.98
N MET A 58 48.12 59.93 31.22
CA MET A 58 46.69 59.94 30.97
C MET A 58 46.38 59.82 29.48
N ASP A 59 47.07 60.56 28.63
CA ASP A 59 46.91 60.48 27.17
C ASP A 59 47.22 59.07 26.65
N ASN A 60 48.30 58.46 27.14
CA ASN A 60 48.62 57.07 26.82
C ASN A 60 47.54 56.09 27.28
N ARG A 61 46.93 56.31 28.44
CA ARG A 61 45.81 55.47 28.93
C ARG A 61 44.56 55.67 28.11
N LEU A 62 44.24 56.90 27.70
CA LEU A 62 43.12 57.21 26.83
C LEU A 62 43.31 56.57 25.46
N GLY A 63 44.50 56.67 24.85
CA GLY A 63 44.78 56.01 23.58
C GLY A 63 44.57 54.49 23.65
N LYS A 64 45.05 53.84 24.73
CA LYS A 64 44.79 52.40 24.97
C LYS A 64 43.31 52.08 25.16
N LEU A 65 42.54 52.97 25.79
CA LEU A 65 41.11 52.79 25.97
C LEU A 65 40.37 52.90 24.63
N THR A 66 40.71 53.89 23.81
CA THR A 66 40.17 54.03 22.44
C THR A 66 40.41 52.78 21.63
N THR A 67 41.63 52.24 21.60
CA THR A 67 41.93 50.99 20.90
C THR A 67 41.11 49.81 21.42
N LYS A 68 40.84 49.74 22.73
CA LYS A 68 39.98 48.68 23.29
C LYS A 68 38.52 48.84 22.89
N VAL A 69 38.02 50.07 22.81
CA VAL A 69 36.66 50.37 22.33
C VAL A 69 36.53 49.95 20.87
N ASP A 70 37.47 50.34 20.00
CA ASP A 70 37.47 49.95 18.59
C ASP A 70 37.46 48.42 18.43
N GLN A 71 38.26 47.70 19.23
CA GLN A 71 38.27 46.23 19.25
C GLN A 71 36.95 45.61 19.72
N ILE A 72 36.25 46.26 20.65
CA ILE A 72 34.92 45.81 21.10
C ILE A 72 33.90 46.02 19.99
N ASP A 73 33.91 47.17 19.32
CA ASP A 73 33.01 47.47 18.21
C ASP A 73 33.19 46.49 17.05
N ASP A 74 34.44 46.17 16.69
CA ASP A 74 34.75 45.14 15.69
C ASP A 74 34.20 43.76 16.09
N ARG A 75 34.30 43.40 17.37
CA ARG A 75 33.78 42.13 17.89
C ARG A 75 32.25 42.10 17.89
N LEU A 76 31.60 43.22 18.23
CA LEU A 76 30.16 43.36 18.17
C LEU A 76 29.65 43.26 16.74
N GLY A 77 30.29 43.92 15.77
CA GLY A 77 29.95 43.79 14.35
C GLY A 77 30.02 42.34 13.86
N LYS A 78 31.10 41.63 14.22
CA LYS A 78 31.23 40.18 13.90
C LYS A 78 30.16 39.32 14.58
N LEU A 79 29.73 39.67 15.78
CA LEU A 79 28.68 38.97 16.49
C LEU A 79 27.32 39.19 15.81
N THR A 80 27.00 40.42 15.43
CA THR A 80 25.78 40.76 14.67
C THR A 80 25.70 39.94 13.39
N THR A 81 26.77 39.91 12.58
CA THR A 81 26.79 39.09 11.35
C THR A 81 26.58 37.60 11.63
N LYS A 82 27.10 37.07 12.74
CA LYS A 82 26.86 35.66 13.11
C LYS A 82 25.41 35.41 13.52
N VAL A 83 24.78 36.35 14.21
CA VAL A 83 23.36 36.27 14.58
C VAL A 83 22.50 36.27 13.33
N ASP A 84 22.74 37.20 12.39
CA ASP A 84 22.01 37.26 11.12
C ASP A 84 22.12 35.94 10.32
N GLN A 85 23.32 35.35 10.28
CA GLN A 85 23.55 34.05 9.65
C GLN A 85 22.81 32.90 10.34
N ILE A 86 22.66 32.96 11.67
CA ILE A 86 21.90 31.96 12.43
C ILE A 86 20.41 32.12 12.10
N ASP A 87 19.88 33.33 12.07
CA ASP A 87 18.48 33.61 11.75
C ASP A 87 18.13 33.12 10.34
N ASP A 88 18.99 33.39 9.35
CA ASP A 88 18.84 32.86 7.99
C ASP A 88 18.79 31.33 7.95
N ARG A 89 19.63 30.67 8.75
CA ARG A 89 19.67 29.20 8.83
C ARG A 89 18.43 28.66 9.51
N LEU A 90 17.94 29.33 10.56
CA LEU A 90 16.70 28.96 11.23
C LEU A 90 15.50 29.12 10.30
N GLY A 91 15.40 30.21 9.54
CA GLY A 91 14.36 30.40 8.53
C GLY A 91 14.34 29.27 7.49
N LYS A 92 15.52 28.91 6.96
CA LYS A 92 15.65 27.77 6.03
C LYS A 92 15.27 26.42 6.66
N LEU A 93 15.55 26.24 7.96
CA LEU A 93 15.17 25.02 8.67
C LEU A 93 13.65 24.94 8.84
N THR A 94 13.00 26.04 9.24
CA THR A 94 11.54 26.12 9.35
C THR A 94 10.87 25.75 8.03
N THR A 95 11.30 26.34 6.91
CA THR A 95 10.75 25.99 5.59
C THR A 95 10.93 24.51 5.24
N LYS A 96 12.05 23.89 5.63
CA LYS A 96 12.26 22.45 5.40
C LYS A 96 11.34 21.59 6.26
N VAL A 97 11.08 22.00 7.50
CA VAL A 97 10.14 21.30 8.40
C VAL A 97 8.74 21.37 7.81
N ASP A 98 8.27 22.56 7.38
CA ASP A 98 6.96 22.72 6.75
C ASP A 98 6.81 21.83 5.50
N GLN A 99 7.84 21.74 4.66
CA GLN A 99 7.85 20.85 3.49
C GLN A 99 7.81 19.37 3.86
N ILE A 100 8.42 18.96 4.98
CA ILE A 100 8.36 17.59 5.47
C ILE A 100 6.95 17.29 5.96
N ASP A 101 6.33 18.19 6.73
CA ASP A 101 4.97 18.02 7.23
C ASP A 101 3.95 17.90 6.09
N ASP A 102 4.06 18.73 5.05
CA ASP A 102 3.25 18.62 3.84
C ASP A 102 3.40 17.26 3.14
N ARG A 103 4.63 16.74 3.07
CA ARG A 103 4.91 15.43 2.46
C ARG A 103 4.35 14.29 3.30
N LEU A 104 4.44 14.40 4.63
CA LEU A 104 3.86 13.43 5.55
C LEU A 104 2.33 13.42 5.45
N GLY A 105 1.69 14.59 5.40
CA GLY A 105 0.24 14.71 5.18
C GLY A 105 -0.22 14.02 3.89
N LYS A 106 0.50 14.26 2.78
CA LYS A 106 0.23 13.58 1.49
C LYS A 106 0.45 12.07 1.56
N LEU A 107 1.42 11.61 2.33
CA LEU A 107 1.68 10.18 2.53
C LEU A 107 0.55 9.52 3.32
N THR A 108 0.07 10.15 4.39
CA THR A 108 -1.08 9.69 5.18
C THR A 108 -2.31 9.52 4.29
N THR A 109 -2.67 10.52 3.49
CA THR A 109 -3.81 10.41 2.57
C THR A 109 -3.64 9.26 1.56
N LYS A 110 -2.42 9.01 1.07
CA LYS A 110 -2.18 7.87 0.15
C LYS A 110 -2.34 6.52 0.86
N VAL A 111 -1.91 6.41 2.12
CA VAL A 111 -2.08 5.20 2.92
C VAL A 111 -3.57 4.93 3.14
N ASP A 112 -4.34 5.94 3.55
CA ASP A 112 -5.79 5.80 3.75
C ASP A 112 -6.50 5.33 2.46
N GLN A 113 -6.11 5.88 1.30
CA GLN A 113 -6.64 5.46 0.00
C GLN A 113 -6.27 4.01 -0.36
N ILE A 114 -5.09 3.55 0.03
CA ILE A 114 -4.67 2.16 -0.17
C ILE A 114 -5.51 1.23 0.70
N ASP A 115 -5.71 1.58 1.97
CA ASP A 115 -6.52 0.79 2.90
C ASP A 115 -7.97 0.66 2.44
N ASP A 116 -8.58 1.75 1.98
CA ASP A 116 -9.92 1.74 1.37
C ASP A 116 -10.01 0.80 0.16
N ARG A 117 -8.98 0.81 -0.71
CA ARG A 117 -8.92 -0.05 -1.89
C ARG A 117 -8.75 -1.51 -1.51
N LEU A 118 -7.94 -1.81 -0.51
CA LEU A 118 -7.75 -3.16 0.03
C LEU A 118 -9.05 -3.68 0.65
N GLY A 119 -9.76 -2.85 1.43
CA GLY A 119 -11.07 -3.21 1.98
C GLY A 119 -12.09 -3.57 0.89
N LYS A 120 -12.17 -2.76 -0.18
CA LYS A 120 -13.02 -3.05 -1.35
C LYS A 120 -12.62 -4.33 -2.07
N LEU A 121 -11.33 -4.62 -2.18
CA LEU A 121 -10.83 -5.84 -2.80
C LEU A 121 -11.22 -7.08 -1.99
N THR A 122 -11.04 -7.04 -0.66
CA THR A 122 -11.45 -8.12 0.24
C THR A 122 -12.94 -8.44 0.10
N LEU A 123 -13.80 -7.43 0.04
CA LEU A 123 -15.24 -7.63 -0.17
C LEU A 123 -15.54 -8.33 -1.51
N LYS A 124 -14.85 -7.94 -2.59
CA LYS A 124 -15.02 -8.59 -3.91
C LYS A 124 -14.56 -10.04 -3.90
N VAL A 125 -13.46 -10.36 -3.21
CA VAL A 125 -12.96 -11.73 -3.08
C VAL A 125 -13.99 -12.59 -2.35
N ASN A 126 -14.52 -12.12 -1.23
CA ASN A 126 -15.56 -12.85 -0.48
C ASN A 126 -16.82 -13.11 -1.34
N GLN A 127 -17.26 -12.13 -2.13
CA GLN A 127 -18.38 -12.31 -3.06
C GLN A 127 -18.10 -13.34 -4.16
N ILE A 128 -16.85 -13.44 -4.64
CA ILE A 128 -16.45 -14.46 -5.61
C ILE A 128 -16.49 -15.84 -4.94
N ASP A 129 -15.96 -15.98 -3.72
CA ASP A 129 -15.96 -17.23 -2.99
C ASP A 129 -17.38 -17.76 -2.72
N GLU A 130 -18.30 -16.88 -2.31
CA GLU A 130 -19.73 -17.23 -2.15
C GLU A 130 -20.35 -17.73 -3.47
N ARG A 131 -20.09 -17.03 -4.58
CA ARG A 131 -20.58 -17.43 -5.91
C ARG A 131 -20.01 -18.77 -6.35
N LEU A 132 -18.74 -19.03 -6.08
CA LEU A 132 -18.09 -20.32 -6.36
C LEU A 132 -18.72 -21.43 -5.51
N GLY A 133 -18.98 -21.19 -4.22
CA GLY A 133 -19.69 -22.14 -3.36
C GLY A 133 -21.08 -22.50 -3.89
N HIS A 134 -21.84 -21.51 -4.35
CA HIS A 134 -23.14 -21.74 -4.99
C HIS A 134 -23.02 -22.53 -6.30
N LEU A 135 -21.99 -22.24 -7.12
CA LEU A 135 -21.77 -22.97 -8.36
C LEU A 135 -21.43 -24.44 -8.10
N THR A 136 -20.54 -24.72 -7.14
CA THR A 136 -20.21 -26.09 -6.70
C THR A 136 -21.45 -26.85 -6.27
N THR A 137 -22.34 -26.21 -5.50
CA THR A 137 -23.61 -26.83 -5.08
C THR A 137 -24.50 -27.19 -6.27
N LYS A 138 -24.60 -26.30 -7.26
CA LYS A 138 -25.39 -26.56 -8.48
C LYS A 138 -24.80 -27.69 -9.33
N VAL A 139 -23.47 -27.76 -9.44
CA VAL A 139 -22.80 -28.86 -10.16
C VAL A 139 -23.11 -30.20 -9.49
N ASN A 140 -22.98 -30.30 -8.17
CA ASN A 140 -23.32 -31.53 -7.44
C ASN A 140 -24.79 -31.95 -7.65
N GLN A 141 -25.73 -31.00 -7.66
CA GLN A 141 -27.14 -31.29 -7.96
C GLN A 141 -27.35 -31.78 -9.40
N ILE A 142 -26.58 -31.28 -10.36
CA ILE A 142 -26.63 -31.76 -11.75
C ILE A 142 -26.10 -33.20 -11.81
N ASP A 143 -24.98 -33.49 -11.15
CA ASP A 143 -24.39 -34.84 -11.12
C ASP A 143 -25.35 -35.86 -10.50
N GLU A 144 -26.01 -35.52 -9.39
CA GLU A 144 -27.04 -36.37 -8.77
C GLU A 144 -28.22 -36.64 -9.73
N ARG A 145 -28.68 -35.62 -10.45
CA ARG A 145 -29.76 -35.75 -11.43
C ARG A 145 -29.35 -36.61 -12.61
N LEU A 146 -28.11 -36.46 -13.10
CA LEU A 146 -27.56 -37.31 -14.16
C LEU A 146 -27.50 -38.77 -13.72
N GLY A 147 -27.00 -39.05 -12.52
CA GLY A 147 -26.99 -40.41 -11.95
C GLY A 147 -28.39 -41.00 -11.74
N HIS A 148 -29.42 -40.18 -11.53
CA HIS A 148 -30.81 -40.66 -11.53
C HIS A 148 -31.34 -40.98 -12.93
N VAL A 149 -30.98 -40.17 -13.93
CA VAL A 149 -31.34 -40.42 -15.33
C VAL A 149 -30.68 -41.70 -15.82
N GLU A 150 -29.39 -41.91 -15.56
CA GLU A 150 -28.65 -43.12 -15.92
C GLU A 150 -29.34 -44.39 -15.38
N ARG A 151 -29.66 -44.42 -14.08
CA ARG A 151 -30.39 -45.54 -13.46
C ARG A 151 -31.77 -45.79 -14.08
N LYS A 152 -32.47 -44.73 -14.53
CA LYS A 152 -33.76 -44.89 -15.23
C LYS A 152 -33.56 -45.48 -16.62
N THR A 153 -32.53 -45.05 -17.34
CA THR A 153 -32.16 -45.58 -18.65
C THR A 153 -31.80 -47.06 -18.55
N ASP A 154 -31.01 -47.47 -17.55
CA ASP A 154 -30.67 -48.89 -17.31
C ASP A 154 -31.92 -49.74 -17.05
N LYS A 155 -32.82 -49.25 -16.19
CA LYS A 155 -34.10 -49.94 -15.93
C LYS A 155 -34.94 -50.07 -17.20
N LEU A 156 -34.94 -49.05 -18.06
CA LEU A 156 -35.68 -49.09 -19.32
C LEU A 156 -35.05 -50.10 -20.29
N ALA A 157 -33.71 -50.15 -20.38
CA ALA A 157 -33.00 -51.14 -21.19
C ALA A 157 -33.33 -52.57 -20.75
N ILE A 158 -33.32 -52.86 -19.44
CA ILE A 158 -33.73 -54.17 -18.90
C ILE A 158 -35.18 -54.51 -19.28
N ARG A 159 -36.10 -53.54 -19.15
CA ARG A 159 -37.50 -53.75 -19.53
C ARG A 159 -37.66 -54.00 -21.03
N PHE A 160 -36.87 -53.34 -21.87
CA PHE A 160 -36.88 -53.52 -23.31
C PHE A 160 -36.42 -54.94 -23.68
N ASN A 161 -35.29 -55.40 -23.13
CA ASN A 161 -34.80 -56.77 -23.33
C ASN A 161 -35.85 -57.82 -22.88
N HIS A 162 -36.57 -57.55 -21.78
CA HIS A 162 -37.63 -58.45 -21.35
C HIS A 162 -38.83 -58.48 -22.31
N LEU A 163 -39.17 -57.35 -22.94
CA LEU A 163 -40.20 -57.30 -23.97
C LEU A 163 -39.77 -58.02 -25.24
N GLU A 164 -38.52 -57.87 -25.66
CA GLU A 164 -37.93 -58.59 -26.80
C GLU A 164 -38.06 -60.10 -26.62
N ILE A 165 -37.64 -60.65 -25.47
CA ILE A 165 -37.81 -62.08 -25.14
C ILE A 165 -39.28 -62.52 -25.18
N LYS A 166 -40.21 -61.66 -24.74
CA LYS A 166 -41.65 -61.98 -24.79
C LYS A 166 -42.17 -62.02 -26.23
N VAL A 167 -41.70 -61.11 -27.09
CA VAL A 167 -42.04 -61.09 -28.51
C VAL A 167 -41.50 -62.34 -29.20
N ASP A 168 -40.24 -62.71 -28.96
CA ASP A 168 -39.63 -63.94 -29.51
C ASP A 168 -40.44 -65.19 -29.10
N LYS A 169 -40.85 -65.27 -27.83
CA LYS A 169 -41.69 -66.37 -27.34
C LYS A 169 -43.05 -66.39 -28.02
N MET A 170 -43.67 -65.24 -28.27
CA MET A 170 -44.92 -65.15 -29.01
C MET A 170 -44.77 -65.60 -30.46
N GLU A 171 -43.68 -65.22 -31.13
CA GLU A 171 -43.38 -65.64 -32.49
C GLU A 171 -43.26 -67.18 -32.59
N VAL A 172 -42.54 -67.80 -31.65
CA VAL A 172 -42.45 -69.27 -31.56
C VAL A 172 -43.82 -69.91 -31.34
N MET A 173 -44.64 -69.38 -30.40
CA MET A 173 -45.98 -69.91 -30.14
C MET A 173 -46.91 -69.81 -31.36
N LEU A 174 -46.82 -68.70 -32.11
CA LEU A 174 -47.59 -68.51 -33.35
C LEU A 174 -47.16 -69.49 -34.43
N SER A 175 -45.86 -69.71 -34.60
CA SER A 175 -45.32 -70.69 -35.55
C SER A 175 -45.80 -72.12 -35.22
N GLU A 176 -45.74 -72.51 -33.95
CA GLU A 176 -46.23 -73.81 -33.47
C GLU A 176 -47.73 -73.96 -33.71
N MET A 177 -48.53 -72.93 -33.39
CA MET A 177 -49.97 -72.94 -33.65
C MET A 177 -50.28 -73.08 -35.14
N ASN A 178 -49.54 -72.37 -36.00
CA ASN A 178 -49.71 -72.44 -37.45
C ASN A 178 -49.35 -73.83 -38.01
N PHE A 179 -48.29 -74.45 -37.48
CA PHE A 179 -47.92 -75.84 -37.81
C PHE A 179 -49.03 -76.82 -37.42
N ARG A 180 -49.54 -76.73 -36.18
CA ARG A 180 -50.64 -77.58 -35.70
C ARG A 180 -51.92 -77.40 -36.52
N LEU A 181 -52.26 -76.16 -36.88
CA LEU A 181 -53.43 -75.87 -37.71
C LEU A 181 -53.27 -76.46 -39.12
N THR A 182 -52.10 -76.28 -39.74
CA THR A 182 -51.79 -76.86 -41.06
C THR A 182 -51.89 -78.39 -41.02
N GLY A 183 -51.34 -79.02 -39.98
CA GLY A 183 -51.44 -80.47 -39.78
C GLY A 183 -52.87 -80.95 -39.62
N ALA A 184 -53.69 -80.23 -38.84
CA ALA A 184 -55.11 -80.56 -38.66
C ALA A 184 -55.90 -80.43 -39.99
N VAL A 185 -55.62 -79.40 -40.78
CA VAL A 185 -56.24 -79.21 -42.11
C VAL A 185 -55.87 -80.34 -43.07
N GLU A 186 -54.60 -80.77 -43.10
CA GLU A 186 -54.18 -81.88 -43.97
C GLU A 186 -54.78 -83.22 -43.53
N SER A 187 -54.89 -83.46 -42.21
CA SER A 187 -55.60 -84.63 -41.69
C SER A 187 -57.05 -84.65 -42.14
N LEU A 188 -57.78 -83.53 -41.96
CA LEU A 188 -59.17 -83.42 -42.38
C LEU A 188 -59.33 -83.59 -43.89
N ARG A 189 -58.40 -83.03 -44.68
CA ARG A 189 -58.36 -83.21 -46.13
C ARG A 189 -58.23 -84.68 -46.51
N ASN A 190 -57.34 -85.43 -45.84
CA ASN A 190 -57.19 -86.87 -46.05
C ASN A 190 -58.47 -87.64 -45.69
N ASP A 191 -59.08 -87.33 -44.54
CA ASP A 191 -60.35 -87.94 -44.11
C ASP A 191 -61.49 -87.69 -45.12
N VAL A 192 -61.57 -86.48 -45.70
CA VAL A 192 -62.55 -86.16 -46.74
C VAL A 192 -62.29 -86.97 -48.03
N VAL A 193 -61.03 -87.16 -48.40
CA VAL A 193 -60.65 -87.95 -49.59
C VAL A 193 -60.98 -89.44 -49.41
N THR A 194 -60.71 -90.02 -48.23
CA THR A 194 -61.06 -91.41 -47.92
C THR A 194 -62.57 -91.60 -47.96
N LEU A 195 -63.34 -90.74 -47.28
CA LEU A 195 -64.80 -90.74 -47.31
C LEU A 195 -65.36 -90.63 -48.74
N THR A 196 -64.79 -89.75 -49.57
CA THR A 196 -65.19 -89.61 -50.98
C THR A 196 -64.96 -90.89 -51.76
N THR A 197 -63.84 -91.57 -51.49
CA THR A 197 -63.48 -92.84 -52.13
C THR A 197 -64.43 -93.96 -51.71
N ASP A 198 -64.71 -94.06 -50.41
CA ASP A 198 -65.66 -95.03 -49.85
C ASP A 198 -67.07 -94.80 -50.41
N MET A 199 -67.53 -93.56 -50.48
CA MET A 199 -68.81 -93.21 -51.10
C MET A 199 -68.87 -93.63 -52.58
N ARG A 200 -67.79 -93.49 -53.35
CA ARG A 200 -67.73 -93.99 -54.74
C ARG A 200 -67.84 -95.51 -54.80
N TRP A 201 -67.15 -96.22 -53.92
CA TRP A 201 -67.27 -97.68 -53.81
C TRP A 201 -68.70 -98.12 -53.46
N ILE A 202 -69.32 -97.49 -52.47
CA ILE A 202 -70.71 -97.77 -52.07
C ILE A 202 -71.68 -97.48 -53.23
N LYS A 203 -71.53 -96.34 -53.93
CA LYS A 203 -72.36 -96.03 -55.10
C LYS A 203 -72.23 -97.10 -56.20
N ARG A 204 -71.00 -97.52 -56.51
CA ARG A 204 -70.76 -98.60 -57.50
C ARG A 204 -71.38 -99.93 -57.06
N LEU A 205 -71.17 -100.30 -55.79
CA LEU A 205 -71.75 -101.51 -55.21
C LEU A 205 -73.28 -101.48 -55.25
N SER A 206 -73.90 -100.36 -54.87
CA SER A 206 -75.35 -100.18 -54.91
C SER A 206 -75.90 -100.30 -56.33
N ILE A 207 -75.25 -99.68 -57.33
CA ILE A 207 -75.65 -99.81 -58.74
C ILE A 207 -75.61 -101.29 -59.14
N LEU A 208 -74.50 -101.98 -58.84
CA LEU A 208 -74.32 -103.40 -59.17
C LEU A 208 -75.36 -104.32 -58.49
N MET A 209 -75.70 -104.04 -57.23
CA MET A 209 -76.77 -104.73 -56.50
C MET A 209 -78.15 -104.46 -57.11
N THR A 210 -78.47 -103.21 -57.46
CA THR A 210 -79.76 -102.87 -58.07
C THR A 210 -79.92 -103.47 -59.47
N THR A 211 -78.87 -103.46 -60.29
CA THR A 211 -78.92 -104.06 -61.65
C THR A 211 -79.02 -105.59 -61.60
N THR A 212 -78.33 -106.25 -60.66
CA THR A 212 -78.44 -107.70 -60.46
C THR A 212 -79.84 -108.11 -59.96
N LEU A 213 -80.41 -107.38 -59.01
CA LEU A 213 -81.81 -107.57 -58.58
C LEU A 213 -82.79 -107.40 -59.75
N LEU A 214 -82.63 -106.34 -60.56
CA LEU A 214 -83.47 -106.09 -61.76
C LEU A 214 -83.37 -107.23 -62.78
N ALA A 215 -82.15 -107.71 -63.05
CA ALA A 215 -81.92 -108.84 -63.96
C ALA A 215 -82.53 -110.15 -63.45
N ALA A 216 -82.47 -110.42 -62.14
CA ALA A 216 -83.10 -111.58 -61.53
C ALA A 216 -84.63 -111.53 -61.68
N VAL A 217 -85.26 -110.38 -61.38
CA VAL A 217 -86.70 -110.19 -61.54
C VAL A 217 -87.13 -110.31 -63.02
N LEU A 218 -86.37 -109.74 -63.96
CA LEU A 218 -86.63 -109.90 -65.40
C LEU A 218 -86.57 -111.36 -65.86
N LYS A 219 -85.62 -112.14 -65.33
CA LYS A 219 -85.48 -113.57 -65.64
C LYS A 219 -86.69 -114.38 -65.16
N ASP A 220 -87.24 -114.07 -63.99
CA ASP A 220 -88.43 -114.74 -63.45
C ASP A 220 -89.73 -114.37 -64.18
N ILE A 221 -89.78 -113.21 -64.86
CA ILE A 221 -90.97 -112.76 -65.62
C ILE A 221 -90.96 -113.26 -67.08
N LEU A 222 -89.78 -113.51 -67.67
CA LEU A 222 -89.62 -113.90 -69.09
C LEU A 222 -89.50 -115.42 -69.33
N LEU A 223 -89.54 -116.24 -68.27
CA LEU A 223 -89.57 -117.71 -68.30
C LEU A 223 -90.95 -118.22 -67.88
#